data_AF-A0A350P6Z5-F1
#
_entry.id   AF-A0A350P6Z5-F1
#
_cell.length_a   1.000
_cell.length_b   1.000
_cell.length_c   1.000
_cell.angle_alpha   90.00
_cell.angle_beta   90.00
_cell.angle_gamma   90.00
#
_symmetry.space_group_name_H-M   'P 1'
#
loop_
_entity.id
_entity.type
_entity.pdbx_description
1 polymer ?
#
loop_
_entity_poly.entity_id
_entity_poly.type
_entity_poly.pdbx_seq_one_letter_code
_entity_poly.pdbx_strand_id
1 'polypeptide(L)'
;DQETLNEETYHWLMVKGSGALIERNTFTNRNNAVKGSVIKLASSGSDHVIQYNLFENANNPNFDESSLLLLNLGSTTGADAAEEANFVVQYNRIDSFVSGRRLMRVQTSGATIKGNTIVNANGGISLEDGGFNVVEDNIIIRTTDIASSDDRPSGVLVTPLGHTVVNNYIAGIRSGNKEAGGIVFTANPFSQADGGVPNAGNQAVLDGSGDLSLTVTNNTVLNSLQPIVFSTEIGSKAPVDDCDELTADNAPLLYSLTKNFFDISFDANLIANGLDDDASKQGLYFDSEAISSDHAFEYDCDLIDHEASLFSNNFGFMDSYASGDVEDESWVDIRQLNGNGDFDSDGALDQDPAANGKEVPEFTTAANGLVETDSSGAQAVAGAKGLYYIEASDVGVGSTWVATNE
;
A
#
# COMPACT_ATOMS: atom_id res chain seq x y z
N ASP A 1 26.24 -21.16 -22.41
CA ASP A 1 26.65 -21.69 -21.12
C ASP A 1 25.53 -21.38 -20.15
N GLN A 2 25.12 -22.36 -19.33
CA GLN A 2 23.99 -22.21 -18.41
C GLN A 2 24.34 -21.26 -17.25
N GLU A 3 25.63 -20.97 -17.06
CA GLU A 3 26.13 -19.91 -16.16
C GLU A 3 25.76 -18.50 -16.64
N THR A 4 25.67 -18.24 -17.95
CA THR A 4 25.39 -16.89 -18.49
C THR A 4 23.90 -16.54 -18.56
N LEU A 5 22.99 -17.50 -18.36
CA LEU A 5 21.54 -17.25 -18.22
C LEU A 5 21.17 -16.80 -16.79
N ASN A 6 22.11 -16.86 -15.85
CA ASN A 6 21.96 -16.45 -14.45
C ASN A 6 22.60 -15.09 -14.14
N GLU A 7 23.18 -14.40 -15.12
CA GLU A 7 23.83 -13.10 -14.90
C GLU A 7 22.83 -11.95 -15.13
N GLU A 8 22.30 -11.47 -14.00
CA GLU A 8 21.80 -10.12 -13.65
C GLU A 8 20.43 -10.11 -12.96
N THR A 9 19.56 -11.12 -13.15
CA THR A 9 18.24 -11.17 -12.46
C THR A 9 17.77 -12.61 -12.22
N TYR A 10 17.57 -12.98 -10.95
CA TYR A 10 17.24 -14.31 -10.47
C TYR A 10 15.74 -14.46 -10.20
N HIS A 11 15.01 -15.13 -11.10
CA HIS A 11 13.61 -15.50 -10.89
C HIS A 11 13.49 -16.99 -10.56
N TRP A 12 12.67 -17.39 -9.57
CA TRP A 12 12.41 -18.81 -9.34
C TRP A 12 11.44 -19.37 -10.38
N LEU A 13 10.35 -18.62 -10.62
CA LEU A 13 9.36 -18.94 -11.63
C LEU A 13 9.11 -17.72 -12.52
N MET A 14 9.21 -17.91 -13.83
CA MET A 14 8.77 -16.94 -14.82
C MET A 14 7.66 -17.58 -15.65
N VAL A 15 6.48 -16.98 -15.62
CA VAL A 15 5.32 -17.44 -16.39
C VAL A 15 5.15 -16.56 -17.62
N LYS A 16 4.93 -17.23 -18.75
CA LYS A 16 4.62 -16.63 -20.04
C LYS A 16 3.40 -17.36 -20.61
N GLY A 17 2.63 -16.71 -21.49
CA GLY A 17 1.41 -17.27 -22.07
C GLY A 17 0.17 -16.80 -21.32
N SER A 18 -0.92 -17.56 -21.35
CA SER A 18 -2.19 -17.16 -20.73
C SER A 18 -2.80 -18.29 -19.88
N GLY A 19 -3.56 -17.93 -18.85
CA GLY A 19 -4.38 -18.90 -18.08
C GLY A 19 -3.61 -19.85 -17.16
N ALA A 20 -2.40 -19.51 -16.73
CA ALA A 20 -1.63 -20.30 -15.78
C ALA A 20 -2.21 -20.20 -14.36
N LEU A 21 -2.21 -21.33 -13.64
CA LEU A 21 -2.57 -21.41 -12.22
C LEU A 21 -1.36 -21.84 -11.41
N ILE A 22 -0.94 -20.99 -10.47
CA ILE A 22 0.12 -21.29 -9.50
C ILE A 22 -0.55 -21.39 -8.14
N GLU A 23 -0.80 -22.62 -7.68
CA GLU A 23 -1.52 -22.82 -6.44
C GLU A 23 -0.91 -23.84 -5.49
N ARG A 24 -1.12 -23.62 -4.19
CA ARG A 24 -0.77 -24.57 -3.12
C ARG A 24 0.68 -25.00 -3.13
N ASN A 25 1.57 -24.07 -3.48
CA ASN A 25 3.01 -24.25 -3.38
C ASN A 25 3.52 -23.62 -2.09
N THR A 26 4.63 -24.17 -1.58
CA THR A 26 5.40 -23.55 -0.51
C THR A 26 6.71 -23.03 -1.10
N PHE A 27 6.92 -21.72 -1.01
CA PHE A 27 8.12 -21.02 -1.44
C PHE A 27 8.86 -20.53 -0.19
N THR A 28 9.99 -21.16 0.13
CA THR A 28 10.69 -20.87 1.38
C THR A 28 12.19 -20.67 1.18
N ASN A 29 12.81 -19.87 2.05
CA ASN A 29 14.25 -19.67 2.10
C ASN A 29 14.82 -19.02 0.83
N ARG A 30 14.16 -17.99 0.30
CA ARG A 30 14.78 -17.06 -0.67
C ARG A 30 15.77 -16.14 0.04
N ASN A 31 16.82 -16.73 0.63
CA ASN A 31 17.84 -16.05 1.43
C ASN A 31 19.07 -15.71 0.59
N ASN A 32 18.82 -15.25 -0.64
CA ASN A 32 19.82 -14.78 -1.55
C ASN A 32 19.42 -13.38 -1.99
N ALA A 33 20.11 -12.38 -1.45
CA ALA A 33 19.89 -10.97 -1.72
C ALA A 33 20.40 -10.60 -3.13
N VAL A 34 19.66 -11.04 -4.15
CA VAL A 34 19.92 -10.79 -5.56
C VAL A 34 18.66 -10.29 -6.24
N LYS A 35 18.84 -9.38 -7.20
CA LYS A 35 17.76 -8.84 -8.04
C LYS A 35 16.93 -9.97 -8.66
N GLY A 36 15.62 -9.81 -8.70
CA GLY A 36 14.63 -10.73 -9.28
C GLY A 36 13.47 -11.01 -8.33
N SER A 37 12.56 -11.90 -8.75
CA SER A 37 11.33 -12.20 -8.00
C SER A 37 11.15 -13.70 -7.74
N VAL A 38 10.37 -14.09 -6.71
CA VAL A 38 9.95 -15.50 -6.57
C VAL A 38 9.13 -15.88 -7.81
N ILE A 39 8.10 -15.10 -8.10
CA ILE A 39 7.27 -15.29 -9.30
C ILE A 39 7.31 -14.02 -10.13
N LYS A 40 7.51 -14.19 -11.44
CA LYS A 40 7.35 -13.13 -12.45
C LYS A 40 6.30 -13.55 -13.46
N LEU A 41 5.27 -12.74 -13.63
CA LEU A 41 4.31 -12.87 -14.73
C LEU A 41 4.77 -11.92 -15.84
N ALA A 42 5.02 -12.43 -17.04
CA ALA A 42 5.45 -11.59 -18.15
C ALA A 42 4.30 -10.74 -18.69
N SER A 43 4.56 -9.49 -19.09
CA SER A 43 3.56 -8.60 -19.73
C SER A 43 3.03 -9.15 -21.06
N SER A 44 3.74 -10.10 -21.68
CA SER A 44 3.26 -10.81 -22.87
C SER A 44 2.22 -11.91 -22.56
N GLY A 45 1.69 -11.95 -21.33
CA GLY A 45 0.79 -12.97 -20.84
C GLY A 45 -0.44 -12.39 -20.15
N SER A 46 -1.45 -13.23 -19.91
CA SER A 46 -2.73 -12.79 -19.36
C SER A 46 -3.42 -13.85 -18.49
N ASP A 47 -4.39 -13.43 -17.69
CA ASP A 47 -5.35 -14.30 -16.99
C ASP A 47 -4.68 -15.34 -16.09
N HIS A 48 -3.55 -14.98 -15.49
CA HIS A 48 -2.79 -15.83 -14.57
C HIS A 48 -3.33 -15.69 -13.15
N VAL A 49 -3.38 -16.80 -12.42
CA VAL A 49 -3.84 -16.84 -11.02
C VAL A 49 -2.74 -17.38 -10.12
N ILE A 50 -2.40 -16.65 -9.07
CA ILE A 50 -1.52 -17.07 -7.97
C ILE A 50 -2.37 -17.18 -6.71
N GLN A 51 -2.62 -18.40 -6.21
CA GLN A 51 -3.51 -18.58 -5.06
C GLN A 51 -3.11 -19.66 -4.06
N TYR A 52 -3.51 -19.50 -2.81
CA TYR A 52 -3.31 -20.51 -1.76
C TYR A 52 -1.85 -20.96 -1.59
N ASN A 53 -0.88 -20.10 -1.92
CA ASN A 53 0.54 -20.40 -1.72
C ASN A 53 1.00 -19.88 -0.36
N LEU A 54 1.99 -20.57 0.20
CA LEU A 54 2.74 -20.13 1.38
C LEU A 54 4.10 -19.60 0.94
N PHE A 55 4.42 -18.36 1.28
CA PHE A 55 5.72 -17.75 1.10
C PHE A 55 6.31 -17.46 2.48
N GLU A 56 7.47 -18.01 2.82
CA GLU A 56 7.98 -17.86 4.19
C GLU A 56 9.51 -17.87 4.28
N ASN A 57 10.03 -17.30 5.38
CA ASN A 57 11.44 -17.40 5.76
C ASN A 57 12.41 -16.84 4.72
N ALA A 58 12.14 -15.65 4.18
CA ALA A 58 13.07 -14.95 3.28
C ALA A 58 13.80 -13.82 4.02
N ASN A 59 14.81 -14.21 4.80
CA ASN A 59 15.65 -13.31 5.59
C ASN A 59 16.82 -12.82 4.74
N ASN A 60 16.62 -11.68 4.08
CA ASN A 60 17.67 -10.98 3.33
C ASN A 60 18.06 -9.70 4.07
N PRO A 61 19.28 -9.18 3.89
CA PRO A 61 19.52 -7.76 4.11
C PRO A 61 18.57 -6.96 3.20
N ASN A 62 18.17 -5.78 3.67
CA ASN A 62 17.40 -4.85 2.87
C ASN A 62 18.14 -4.52 1.56
N PHE A 63 17.39 -4.37 0.48
CA PHE A 63 17.90 -4.16 -0.87
C PHE A 63 17.44 -2.79 -1.38
N ASP A 64 18.32 -1.79 -1.25
CA ASP A 64 18.05 -0.36 -1.55
C ASP A 64 17.43 -0.13 -2.95
N GLU A 65 17.83 -0.96 -3.94
CA GLU A 65 17.46 -0.81 -5.35
C GLU A 65 16.09 -1.42 -5.73
N SER A 66 15.21 -1.73 -4.76
CA SER A 66 13.81 -2.16 -5.01
C SER A 66 13.61 -3.35 -5.96
N SER A 67 14.62 -4.20 -6.14
CA SER A 67 14.62 -5.16 -7.25
C SER A 67 14.68 -6.63 -6.81
N LEU A 68 14.81 -6.90 -5.51
CA LEU A 68 14.41 -8.18 -4.91
C LEU A 68 12.92 -8.10 -4.56
N LEU A 69 12.12 -8.98 -5.16
CA LEU A 69 10.67 -8.98 -5.06
C LEU A 69 10.14 -10.35 -4.63
N LEU A 70 8.97 -10.37 -4.02
CA LEU A 70 8.16 -11.58 -3.95
C LEU A 70 7.52 -11.84 -5.32
N LEU A 71 6.71 -10.88 -5.78
CA LEU A 71 5.95 -10.97 -7.02
C LEU A 71 6.28 -9.79 -7.94
N ASN A 72 6.37 -10.08 -9.24
CA ASN A 72 6.44 -9.07 -10.29
C ASN A 72 5.34 -9.38 -11.29
N LEU A 73 4.26 -8.60 -11.26
CA LEU A 73 3.05 -8.79 -12.06
C LEU A 73 3.15 -7.89 -13.29
N GLY A 74 3.58 -8.46 -14.41
CA GLY A 74 4.10 -7.68 -15.53
C GLY A 74 5.62 -7.56 -15.46
N SER A 75 6.22 -7.22 -16.59
CA SER A 75 7.68 -7.30 -16.79
C SER A 75 8.27 -6.14 -17.57
N THR A 76 7.48 -5.12 -17.88
CA THR A 76 7.87 -3.99 -18.73
C THR A 76 7.35 -2.69 -18.15
N THR A 77 8.07 -1.61 -18.43
CA THR A 77 7.61 -0.23 -18.23
C THR A 77 7.09 0.38 -19.55
N GLY A 78 7.11 -0.41 -20.64
CA GLY A 78 6.62 -0.01 -21.96
C GLY A 78 5.09 0.08 -22.04
N ALA A 79 4.58 0.49 -23.22
CA ALA A 79 3.15 0.67 -23.46
C ALA A 79 2.30 -0.57 -23.15
N ASP A 80 2.85 -1.79 -23.28
CA ASP A 80 2.16 -3.03 -22.94
C ASP A 80 1.73 -3.11 -21.44
N ALA A 81 2.30 -2.28 -20.55
CA ALA A 81 1.83 -2.19 -19.17
C ALA A 81 0.44 -1.54 -19.04
N ALA A 82 0.01 -0.76 -20.05
CA ALA A 82 -1.35 -0.22 -20.14
C ALA A 82 -2.37 -1.27 -20.65
N GLU A 83 -1.92 -2.46 -21.07
CA GLU A 83 -2.83 -3.53 -21.46
C GLU A 83 -3.38 -4.27 -20.23
N GLU A 84 -4.67 -4.60 -20.30
CA GLU A 84 -5.41 -5.35 -19.27
C GLU A 84 -4.96 -6.82 -19.26
N ALA A 85 -4.03 -7.18 -18.37
CA ALA A 85 -3.54 -8.56 -18.28
C ALA A 85 -4.41 -9.45 -17.38
N ASN A 86 -5.31 -8.89 -16.58
CA ASN A 86 -6.22 -9.63 -15.68
C ASN A 86 -5.51 -10.64 -14.77
N PHE A 87 -4.33 -10.29 -14.26
CA PHE A 87 -3.63 -11.15 -13.29
C PHE A 87 -4.34 -11.12 -11.94
N VAL A 88 -4.47 -12.28 -11.29
CA VAL A 88 -5.10 -12.40 -9.98
C VAL A 88 -4.10 -12.99 -8.98
N VAL A 89 -3.87 -12.29 -7.88
CA VAL A 89 -3.10 -12.77 -6.72
C VAL A 89 -4.04 -12.84 -5.54
N GLN A 90 -4.44 -14.03 -5.11
CA GLN A 90 -5.45 -14.17 -4.08
C GLN A 90 -5.18 -15.20 -3.01
N TYR A 91 -5.58 -14.91 -1.77
CA TYR A 91 -5.60 -15.90 -0.69
C TYR A 91 -4.25 -16.60 -0.45
N ASN A 92 -3.15 -15.86 -0.55
CA ASN A 92 -1.82 -16.36 -0.22
C ASN A 92 -1.41 -15.92 1.20
N ARG A 93 -0.53 -16.71 1.84
CA ARG A 93 0.13 -16.33 3.10
C ARG A 93 1.57 -15.97 2.82
N ILE A 94 1.99 -14.81 3.31
CA ILE A 94 3.37 -14.31 3.20
C ILE A 94 3.87 -14.03 4.61
N ASP A 95 4.95 -14.68 5.01
CA ASP A 95 5.52 -14.60 6.35
C ASP A 95 6.99 -14.22 6.32
N SER A 96 7.32 -13.09 6.95
CA SER A 96 8.70 -12.63 7.14
C SER A 96 9.50 -12.66 5.84
N PHE A 97 9.00 -11.95 4.83
CA PHE A 97 9.67 -11.80 3.56
C PHE A 97 10.35 -10.44 3.47
N VAL A 98 11.68 -10.44 3.54
CA VAL A 98 12.47 -9.22 3.43
C VAL A 98 12.83 -8.98 1.97
N SER A 99 12.14 -7.99 1.38
CA SER A 99 12.51 -7.33 0.12
C SER A 99 13.02 -5.92 0.38
N GLY A 100 13.28 -5.16 -0.69
CA GLY A 100 13.49 -3.71 -0.62
C GLY A 100 12.18 -2.94 -0.45
N ARG A 101 12.03 -1.86 -1.20
CA ARG A 101 10.82 -1.00 -1.20
C ARG A 101 9.53 -1.70 -1.64
N ARG A 102 9.64 -2.74 -2.46
CA ARG A 102 8.51 -3.41 -3.12
C ARG A 102 8.51 -4.89 -2.76
N LEU A 103 7.42 -5.34 -2.15
CA LEU A 103 7.17 -6.77 -1.96
C LEU A 103 6.54 -7.34 -3.24
N MET A 104 5.45 -6.69 -3.68
CA MET A 104 4.79 -6.99 -4.95
C MET A 104 4.90 -5.77 -5.83
N ARG A 105 5.44 -5.95 -7.03
CA ARG A 105 5.51 -4.89 -8.04
C ARG A 105 4.49 -5.19 -9.13
N VAL A 106 3.61 -4.23 -9.42
CA VAL A 106 2.58 -4.33 -10.46
C VAL A 106 2.93 -3.40 -11.61
N GLN A 107 3.14 -3.99 -12.78
CA GLN A 107 3.54 -3.35 -14.03
C GLN A 107 2.62 -3.83 -15.18
N THR A 108 1.32 -3.69 -14.95
CA THR A 108 0.24 -4.06 -15.85
C THR A 108 -1.05 -3.36 -15.43
N SER A 109 -2.08 -3.42 -16.27
CA SER A 109 -3.43 -2.94 -15.95
C SER A 109 -4.39 -4.09 -15.66
N GLY A 110 -5.44 -3.83 -14.88
CA GLY A 110 -6.50 -4.80 -14.58
C GLY A 110 -6.13 -5.93 -13.64
N ALA A 111 -5.00 -5.86 -12.93
CA ALA A 111 -4.63 -6.86 -11.95
C ALA A 111 -5.51 -6.74 -10.67
N THR A 112 -5.81 -7.87 -10.06
CA THR A 112 -6.52 -7.95 -8.77
C THR A 112 -5.62 -8.62 -7.73
N ILE A 113 -5.33 -7.94 -6.64
CA ILE A 113 -4.60 -8.47 -5.48
C ILE A 113 -5.55 -8.52 -4.30
N LYS A 114 -5.98 -9.71 -3.90
CA LYS A 114 -7.06 -9.83 -2.92
C LYS A 114 -6.95 -10.88 -1.83
N GLY A 115 -7.43 -10.56 -0.63
CA GLY A 115 -7.58 -11.57 0.43
C GLY A 115 -6.27 -12.22 0.88
N ASN A 116 -5.12 -11.59 0.63
CA ASN A 116 -3.82 -12.13 1.04
C ASN A 116 -3.53 -11.74 2.50
N THR A 117 -2.83 -12.60 3.24
CA THR A 117 -2.32 -12.27 4.58
C THR A 117 -0.80 -12.12 4.54
N ILE A 118 -0.30 -10.92 4.81
CA ILE A 118 1.10 -10.53 4.74
C ILE A 118 1.55 -10.15 6.16
N VAL A 119 2.50 -10.90 6.71
CA VAL A 119 2.99 -10.65 8.08
C VAL A 119 4.49 -10.42 8.10
N ASN A 120 4.89 -9.34 8.78
CA ASN A 120 6.29 -8.95 8.98
C ASN A 120 7.12 -8.87 7.68
N ALA A 121 6.50 -8.51 6.56
CA ALA A 121 7.21 -8.30 5.30
C ALA A 121 7.90 -6.92 5.24
N ASN A 122 8.98 -6.80 4.48
CA ASN A 122 9.51 -5.50 4.06
C ASN A 122 9.06 -5.20 2.63
N GLY A 123 8.77 -3.93 2.34
CA GLY A 123 8.13 -3.50 1.10
C GLY A 123 6.61 -3.69 1.13
N GLY A 124 5.92 -2.96 0.25
CA GLY A 124 4.46 -3.04 0.09
C GLY A 124 4.01 -3.62 -1.25
N ILE A 125 2.70 -3.57 -1.47
CA ILE A 125 2.08 -3.76 -2.78
C ILE A 125 2.20 -2.44 -3.54
N SER A 126 2.99 -2.42 -4.61
CA SER A 126 3.27 -1.20 -5.38
C SER A 126 2.66 -1.29 -6.76
N LEU A 127 1.73 -0.36 -7.03
CA LEU A 127 1.12 -0.15 -8.34
C LEU A 127 1.98 0.85 -9.11
N GLU A 128 2.87 0.35 -9.98
CA GLU A 128 3.99 1.14 -10.51
C GLU A 128 3.83 1.52 -11.99
N ASP A 129 3.49 0.55 -12.84
CA ASP A 129 3.19 0.83 -14.25
C ASP A 129 1.85 0.20 -14.65
N GLY A 130 1.00 0.96 -15.35
CA GLY A 130 -0.35 0.51 -15.71
C GLY A 130 -1.43 1.04 -14.78
N GLY A 131 -2.69 0.93 -15.21
CA GLY A 131 -3.87 1.54 -14.58
C GLY A 131 -4.89 0.52 -14.06
N PHE A 132 -5.93 0.99 -13.39
CA PHE A 132 -7.15 0.22 -13.15
C PHE A 132 -6.98 -1.11 -12.37
N ASN A 133 -5.89 -1.25 -11.63
CA ASN A 133 -5.66 -2.35 -10.70
C ASN A 133 -6.54 -2.25 -9.43
N VAL A 134 -6.86 -3.40 -8.84
CA VAL A 134 -7.65 -3.53 -7.61
C VAL A 134 -6.82 -4.19 -6.51
N VAL A 135 -6.78 -3.57 -5.33
CA VAL A 135 -6.19 -4.13 -4.11
C VAL A 135 -7.29 -4.19 -3.05
N GLU A 136 -7.80 -5.39 -2.78
CA GLU A 136 -8.97 -5.56 -1.91
C GLU A 136 -8.80 -6.63 -0.83
N ASP A 137 -9.41 -6.44 0.33
CA ASP A 137 -9.52 -7.46 1.38
C ASP A 137 -8.17 -8.04 1.90
N ASN A 138 -7.04 -7.37 1.68
CA ASN A 138 -5.75 -7.88 2.15
C ASN A 138 -5.54 -7.53 3.63
N ILE A 139 -4.91 -8.44 4.37
CA ILE A 139 -4.45 -8.21 5.73
C ILE A 139 -2.92 -8.07 5.69
N ILE A 140 -2.39 -6.91 6.10
CA ILE A 140 -0.97 -6.58 6.13
C ILE A 140 -0.60 -6.18 7.55
N ILE A 141 0.04 -7.06 8.30
CA ILE A 141 0.33 -6.84 9.73
C ILE A 141 1.81 -6.96 9.99
N ARG A 142 2.39 -5.95 10.64
CA ARG A 142 3.72 -6.04 11.22
C ARG A 142 3.60 -6.07 12.73
N THR A 143 4.22 -7.07 13.34
CA THR A 143 4.17 -7.38 14.78
C THR A 143 5.54 -7.19 15.46
N THR A 144 6.56 -6.86 14.67
CA THR A 144 7.94 -6.67 15.11
C THR A 144 8.50 -5.36 14.57
N ASP A 145 9.47 -4.80 15.28
CA ASP A 145 10.16 -3.61 14.80
C ASP A 145 10.98 -3.89 13.52
N ILE A 146 11.44 -2.85 12.86
CA ILE A 146 12.40 -2.93 11.75
C ILE A 146 13.82 -3.16 12.26
N ALA A 147 14.64 -3.83 11.45
CA ALA A 147 16.02 -4.14 11.82
C ALA A 147 16.99 -3.00 11.44
N SER A 148 16.63 -2.20 10.44
CA SER A 148 17.37 -1.03 9.97
C SER A 148 16.41 0.11 9.64
N SER A 149 16.83 1.36 9.82
CA SER A 149 16.10 2.56 9.35
C SER A 149 15.89 2.58 7.84
N ASP A 150 16.72 1.85 7.09
CA ASP A 150 16.57 1.71 5.66
C ASP A 150 15.40 0.81 5.29
N ASP A 151 14.95 -0.07 6.21
CA ASP A 151 13.83 -0.98 5.97
C ASP A 151 12.57 -0.17 5.66
N ARG A 152 11.88 -0.56 4.57
CA ARG A 152 10.68 0.12 4.09
C ARG A 152 9.45 -0.80 4.10
N PRO A 153 9.01 -1.35 5.25
CA PRO A 153 7.70 -1.99 5.31
C PRO A 153 6.61 -0.99 4.93
N SER A 154 5.67 -1.43 4.11
CA SER A 154 4.55 -0.61 3.66
C SER A 154 3.32 -1.48 3.43
N GLY A 155 2.13 -0.88 3.44
CA GLY A 155 0.92 -1.52 2.96
C GLY A 155 0.81 -1.43 1.45
N VAL A 156 0.16 -0.37 0.95
CA VAL A 156 -0.13 -0.17 -0.48
C VAL A 156 0.45 1.15 -0.97
N LEU A 157 1.20 1.11 -2.08
CA LEU A 157 1.72 2.30 -2.77
C LEU A 157 0.94 2.47 -4.08
N VAL A 158 0.38 3.65 -4.30
CA VAL A 158 -0.60 3.92 -5.37
C VAL A 158 -0.29 5.22 -6.12
N THR A 159 -0.37 5.17 -7.45
CA THR A 159 -0.39 6.33 -8.35
C THR A 159 -1.82 6.58 -8.84
N PRO A 160 -2.19 7.80 -9.29
CA PRO A 160 -3.55 8.16 -9.68
C PRO A 160 -3.85 7.73 -11.12
N LEU A 161 -3.93 6.42 -11.31
CA LEU A 161 -4.17 5.78 -12.61
C LEU A 161 -5.44 4.91 -12.59
N GLY A 162 -6.49 5.36 -11.90
CA GLY A 162 -7.79 4.68 -11.86
C GLY A 162 -7.85 3.45 -10.93
N HIS A 163 -6.95 3.37 -9.96
CA HIS A 163 -6.85 2.22 -9.05
C HIS A 163 -7.94 2.21 -7.98
N THR A 164 -8.25 1.00 -7.48
CA THR A 164 -9.15 0.80 -6.34
C THR A 164 -8.39 0.12 -5.19
N VAL A 165 -8.43 0.71 -4.00
CA VAL A 165 -7.87 0.19 -2.75
C VAL A 165 -9.00 0.11 -1.72
N VAL A 166 -9.54 -1.09 -1.48
CA VAL A 166 -10.76 -1.25 -0.70
C VAL A 166 -10.65 -2.32 0.38
N ASN A 167 -11.18 -2.04 1.57
CA ASN A 167 -11.34 -3.03 2.65
C ASN A 167 -10.03 -3.75 3.04
N ASN A 168 -8.88 -3.10 2.86
CA ASN A 168 -7.60 -3.66 3.33
C ASN A 168 -7.41 -3.34 4.81
N TYR A 169 -6.87 -4.29 5.55
CA TYR A 169 -6.51 -4.14 6.95
C TYR A 169 -5.00 -4.08 7.09
N ILE A 170 -4.46 -2.93 7.45
CA ILE A 170 -3.04 -2.64 7.49
C ILE A 170 -2.68 -2.23 8.92
N ALA A 171 -1.74 -2.91 9.56
CA ALA A 171 -1.42 -2.62 10.95
C ALA A 171 0.07 -2.75 11.27
N GLY A 172 0.56 -1.91 12.17
CA GLY A 172 1.91 -2.07 12.73
C GLY A 172 3.06 -1.59 11.85
N ILE A 173 2.80 -0.77 10.82
CA ILE A 173 3.88 -0.33 9.91
C ILE A 173 4.90 0.53 10.68
N ARG A 174 6.20 0.25 10.49
CA ARG A 174 7.32 0.89 11.22
C ARG A 174 8.36 1.42 10.25
N SER A 175 8.03 2.50 9.56
CA SER A 175 8.96 3.19 8.67
C SER A 175 8.55 4.65 8.57
N GLY A 176 9.54 5.55 8.63
CA GLY A 176 9.39 6.99 8.40
C GLY A 176 9.97 7.41 7.04
N ASN A 177 10.19 6.46 6.13
CA ASN A 177 10.74 6.72 4.81
C ASN A 177 9.67 7.35 3.90
N LYS A 178 10.10 8.26 3.02
CA LYS A 178 9.26 9.05 2.09
C LYS A 178 8.23 8.25 1.28
N GLU A 179 8.50 6.98 0.97
CA GLU A 179 7.61 6.11 0.19
C GLU A 179 7.25 4.83 0.98
N ALA A 180 7.00 4.97 2.27
CA ALA A 180 6.60 3.88 3.15
C ALA A 180 5.53 4.33 4.15
N GLY A 181 4.61 3.43 4.50
CA GLY A 181 3.45 3.76 5.32
C GLY A 181 2.33 2.75 5.16
N GLY A 182 1.16 3.04 5.70
CA GLY A 182 -0.04 2.21 5.52
C GLY A 182 -0.53 2.27 4.07
N ILE A 183 -1.08 3.41 3.67
CA ILE A 183 -1.44 3.71 2.27
C ILE A 183 -0.61 4.92 1.82
N VAL A 184 0.14 4.75 0.73
CA VAL A 184 1.10 5.74 0.23
C VAL A 184 0.68 6.18 -1.16
N PHE A 185 0.25 7.44 -1.29
CA PHE A 185 0.06 8.11 -2.57
C PHE A 185 1.41 8.63 -3.05
N THR A 186 1.82 8.25 -4.25
CA THR A 186 3.17 8.58 -4.74
C THR A 186 3.16 8.96 -6.22
N ALA A 187 4.00 9.94 -6.58
CA ALA A 187 4.29 10.29 -7.95
C ALA A 187 5.60 9.70 -8.47
N ASN A 188 6.32 8.93 -7.63
CA ASN A 188 7.59 8.30 -7.98
C ASN A 188 7.52 7.51 -9.31
N PRO A 189 6.45 6.76 -9.63
CA PRO A 189 6.36 6.05 -10.92
C PRO A 189 6.16 6.96 -12.16
N PHE A 190 5.81 8.23 -11.99
CA PHE A 190 5.77 9.23 -13.06
C PHE A 190 7.12 9.84 -13.40
N SER A 191 8.20 9.46 -12.71
CA SER A 191 9.53 10.09 -12.86
C SER A 191 10.66 9.09 -13.11
N GLN A 192 10.33 7.85 -13.47
CA GLN A 192 11.30 6.76 -13.66
C GLN A 192 11.96 6.73 -15.05
N ALA A 193 11.45 7.48 -16.04
CA ALA A 193 12.03 7.55 -17.38
C ALA A 193 13.05 8.69 -17.51
N ASP A 194 13.82 8.67 -18.59
CA ASP A 194 14.87 9.67 -18.83
C ASP A 194 14.26 11.08 -18.94
N GLY A 195 14.83 12.03 -18.19
CA GLY A 195 14.30 13.39 -18.08
C GLY A 195 13.18 13.56 -17.06
N GLY A 196 12.93 12.57 -16.20
CA GLY A 196 11.97 12.68 -15.10
C GLY A 196 10.52 12.66 -15.57
N VAL A 197 10.22 11.87 -16.60
CA VAL A 197 8.87 11.74 -17.17
C VAL A 197 8.29 10.35 -16.94
N PRO A 198 6.98 10.16 -17.15
CA PRO A 198 6.37 8.84 -17.03
C PRO A 198 7.00 7.85 -18.02
N ASN A 199 7.14 6.60 -17.60
CA ASN A 199 7.41 5.53 -18.54
C ASN A 199 6.26 5.39 -19.55
N ALA A 200 6.54 4.77 -20.70
CA ALA A 200 5.55 4.65 -21.78
C ALA A 200 4.27 3.88 -21.37
N GLY A 201 4.35 2.99 -20.39
CA GLY A 201 3.18 2.33 -19.79
C GLY A 201 2.23 3.33 -19.11
N ASN A 202 2.76 4.10 -18.15
CA ASN A 202 1.99 5.14 -17.47
C ASN A 202 1.51 6.24 -18.41
N GLN A 203 2.36 6.65 -19.38
CA GLN A 203 1.95 7.61 -20.39
C GLN A 203 0.78 7.10 -21.24
N ALA A 204 0.78 5.81 -21.62
CA ALA A 204 -0.32 5.24 -22.39
C ALA A 204 -1.65 5.18 -21.61
N VAL A 205 -1.60 5.03 -20.28
CA VAL A 205 -2.79 5.13 -19.41
C VAL A 205 -3.28 6.58 -19.32
N LEU A 206 -2.37 7.52 -19.09
CA LEU A 206 -2.67 8.97 -19.02
C LEU A 206 -3.28 9.51 -20.33
N ASP A 207 -2.79 9.02 -21.47
CA ASP A 207 -3.31 9.37 -22.81
C ASP A 207 -4.65 8.69 -23.12
N GLY A 208 -5.08 7.73 -22.29
CA GLY A 208 -6.35 7.04 -22.39
C GLY A 208 -7.54 7.92 -22.02
N SER A 209 -8.75 7.45 -22.31
CA SER A 209 -10.02 8.13 -21.96
C SER A 209 -10.68 7.54 -20.70
N GLY A 210 -9.90 6.89 -19.83
CA GLY A 210 -10.42 6.27 -18.61
C GLY A 210 -10.63 7.28 -17.48
N ASP A 211 -11.44 6.89 -16.50
CA ASP A 211 -11.54 7.62 -15.23
C ASP A 211 -10.33 7.28 -14.37
N LEU A 212 -9.42 8.25 -14.19
CA LEU A 212 -8.18 8.04 -13.47
C LEU A 212 -8.30 8.27 -11.95
N SER A 213 -9.52 8.56 -11.46
CA SER A 213 -9.76 8.77 -10.03
C SER A 213 -9.40 7.55 -9.20
N LEU A 214 -8.90 7.80 -7.99
CA LEU A 214 -8.56 6.78 -7.01
C LEU A 214 -9.74 6.52 -6.10
N THR A 215 -10.13 5.26 -5.98
CA THR A 215 -11.08 4.83 -4.96
C THR A 215 -10.33 4.23 -3.79
N VAL A 216 -10.40 4.87 -2.61
CA VAL A 216 -9.77 4.40 -1.37
C VAL A 216 -10.83 4.34 -0.28
N THR A 217 -11.40 3.15 -0.05
CA THR A 217 -12.58 3.04 0.81
C THR A 217 -12.56 1.84 1.76
N ASN A 218 -13.17 1.99 2.94
CA ASN A 218 -13.32 0.93 3.94
C ASN A 218 -12.00 0.32 4.43
N ASN A 219 -10.86 0.96 4.18
CA ASN A 219 -9.59 0.44 4.68
C ASN A 219 -9.45 0.72 6.17
N THR A 220 -8.73 -0.16 6.86
CA THR A 220 -8.37 0.00 8.26
C THR A 220 -6.86 0.11 8.36
N VAL A 221 -6.34 1.19 8.92
CA VAL A 221 -4.91 1.43 9.14
C VAL A 221 -4.67 1.65 10.63
N LEU A 222 -4.02 0.69 11.28
CA LEU A 222 -3.82 0.72 12.73
C LEU A 222 -2.35 0.78 13.10
N ASN A 223 -2.05 1.38 14.25
CA ASN A 223 -0.75 1.37 14.89
C ASN A 223 0.39 1.48 13.88
N SER A 224 0.36 2.46 12.99
CA SER A 224 1.33 2.65 11.91
C SER A 224 2.04 3.99 12.06
N LEU A 225 3.36 4.03 11.83
CA LEU A 225 4.16 5.25 12.04
C LEU A 225 3.70 6.37 11.11
N GLN A 226 3.42 6.00 9.87
CA GLN A 226 2.86 6.86 8.84
C GLN A 226 1.63 6.15 8.26
N PRO A 227 0.41 6.38 8.78
CA PRO A 227 -0.78 5.65 8.35
C PRO A 227 -1.16 5.95 6.91
N ILE A 228 -1.39 7.22 6.58
CA ILE A 228 -1.63 7.70 5.22
C ILE A 228 -0.51 8.67 4.82
N VAL A 229 0.07 8.48 3.64
CA VAL A 229 1.26 9.24 3.19
C VAL A 229 1.05 9.82 1.81
N PHE A 230 1.25 11.13 1.67
CA PHE A 230 1.43 11.82 0.40
C PHE A 230 2.94 12.02 0.17
N SER A 231 3.53 11.04 -0.51
CA SER A 231 4.97 10.83 -0.62
C SER A 231 5.69 11.99 -1.30
N THR A 232 6.82 12.42 -0.72
CA THR A 232 7.80 13.31 -1.36
C THR A 232 8.66 12.62 -2.42
N GLU A 233 8.73 11.29 -2.39
CA GLU A 233 9.66 10.55 -3.23
C GLU A 233 9.34 10.76 -4.72
N ILE A 234 10.38 11.16 -5.45
CA ILE A 234 10.42 11.16 -6.90
C ILE A 234 11.59 10.30 -7.40
N GLY A 235 11.48 9.85 -8.65
CA GLY A 235 12.46 9.00 -9.26
C GLY A 235 13.80 9.69 -9.42
N SER A 236 14.88 8.92 -9.29
CA SER A 236 16.27 9.40 -9.40
C SER A 236 16.64 10.04 -10.75
N LYS A 237 15.72 10.04 -11.72
CA LYS A 237 15.86 10.69 -13.02
C LYS A 237 15.14 12.04 -13.11
N ALA A 238 14.41 12.43 -12.07
CA ALA A 238 13.86 13.77 -11.93
C ALA A 238 14.99 14.81 -11.72
N PRO A 239 14.73 16.10 -12.00
CA PRO A 239 15.75 17.15 -11.85
C PRO A 239 15.95 17.63 -10.41
N VAL A 240 15.16 17.13 -9.48
CA VAL A 240 15.12 17.49 -8.05
C VAL A 240 14.99 16.21 -7.23
N ASP A 241 15.18 16.31 -5.91
CA ASP A 241 15.19 15.13 -5.02
C ASP A 241 13.80 14.86 -4.40
N ASP A 242 12.95 15.90 -4.29
CA ASP A 242 11.60 15.83 -3.73
C ASP A 242 10.55 16.52 -4.63
N CYS A 243 9.28 16.08 -4.59
CA CYS A 243 8.23 16.63 -5.46
C CYS A 243 7.75 18.04 -5.08
N ASP A 244 8.06 18.53 -3.89
CA ASP A 244 7.85 19.91 -3.44
C ASP A 244 8.75 20.90 -4.19
N GLU A 245 9.97 20.48 -4.55
CA GLU A 245 10.95 21.23 -5.33
C GLU A 245 10.63 21.31 -6.83
N LEU A 246 9.62 20.56 -7.30
CA LEU A 246 9.19 20.62 -8.68
C LEU A 246 8.54 21.97 -8.98
N THR A 247 8.86 22.52 -10.15
CA THR A 247 8.27 23.75 -10.67
C THR A 247 7.89 23.57 -12.14
N ALA A 248 6.97 24.40 -12.61
CA ALA A 248 6.63 24.46 -14.03
C ALA A 248 7.85 24.78 -14.93
N ASP A 249 8.89 25.41 -14.38
CA ASP A 249 10.10 25.78 -15.11
C ASP A 249 11.12 24.62 -15.19
N ASN A 250 11.29 23.84 -14.10
CA ASN A 250 12.30 22.77 -14.06
C ASN A 250 11.78 21.43 -14.62
N ALA A 251 10.48 21.14 -14.48
CA ALA A 251 9.89 19.85 -14.84
C ALA A 251 8.39 19.98 -15.17
N PRO A 252 8.00 20.70 -16.24
CA PRO A 252 6.60 21.08 -16.49
C PRO A 252 5.62 19.91 -16.50
N LEU A 253 5.99 18.77 -17.10
CA LEU A 253 5.12 17.58 -17.14
C LEU A 253 4.97 16.94 -15.76
N LEU A 254 6.08 16.65 -15.08
CA LEU A 254 6.06 16.02 -13.76
C LEU A 254 5.40 16.92 -12.72
N TYR A 255 5.65 18.24 -12.78
CA TYR A 255 4.97 19.25 -11.98
C TYR A 255 3.45 19.18 -12.17
N SER A 256 2.95 19.06 -13.40
CA SER A 256 1.51 18.93 -13.67
C SER A 256 0.91 17.60 -13.19
N LEU A 257 1.72 16.55 -13.04
CA LEU A 257 1.32 15.22 -12.54
C LEU A 257 1.53 15.08 -11.02
N THR A 258 2.06 16.11 -10.37
CA THR A 258 2.35 16.14 -8.92
C THR A 258 1.63 17.26 -8.20
N LYS A 259 1.20 18.34 -8.88
CA LYS A 259 0.42 19.41 -8.26
C LYS A 259 -1.05 19.28 -8.68
N ASN A 260 -1.92 19.01 -7.71
CA ASN A 260 -3.37 18.94 -7.91
C ASN A 260 -3.82 17.94 -8.98
N PHE A 261 -3.18 16.76 -9.05
CA PHE A 261 -3.48 15.76 -10.07
C PHE A 261 -4.27 14.56 -9.52
N PHE A 262 -4.10 14.24 -8.24
CA PHE A 262 -4.75 13.08 -7.65
C PHE A 262 -6.20 13.42 -7.30
N ASP A 263 -7.14 12.98 -8.13
CA ASP A 263 -8.56 12.92 -7.78
C ASP A 263 -8.82 11.67 -6.94
N ILE A 264 -9.12 11.85 -5.65
CA ILE A 264 -9.25 10.76 -4.68
C ILE A 264 -10.64 10.75 -4.05
N SER A 265 -11.34 9.63 -4.19
CA SER A 265 -12.50 9.27 -3.37
C SER A 265 -12.01 8.49 -2.15
N PHE A 266 -11.74 9.20 -1.06
CA PHE A 266 -11.25 8.68 0.22
C PHE A 266 -12.39 8.58 1.24
N ASP A 267 -13.06 7.43 1.29
CA ASP A 267 -14.33 7.28 2.01
C ASP A 267 -14.33 6.14 3.02
N ALA A 268 -14.85 6.38 4.23
CA ALA A 268 -15.11 5.33 5.21
C ALA A 268 -13.87 4.54 5.65
N ASN A 269 -12.70 5.18 5.73
CA ASN A 269 -11.49 4.55 6.24
C ASN A 269 -11.35 4.74 7.77
N LEU A 270 -10.85 3.72 8.47
CA LEU A 270 -10.49 3.76 9.88
C LEU A 270 -8.98 3.94 10.01
N ILE A 271 -8.53 4.96 10.73
CA ILE A 271 -7.13 5.26 10.97
C ILE A 271 -6.93 5.45 12.49
N ALA A 272 -6.18 4.58 13.15
CA ALA A 272 -6.02 4.71 14.61
C ALA A 272 -4.70 4.15 15.13
N ASN A 273 -4.03 4.91 15.99
CA ASN A 273 -2.87 4.44 16.73
C ASN A 273 -3.21 4.32 18.23
N GLY A 274 -2.41 3.55 18.97
CA GLY A 274 -2.55 3.39 20.42
C GLY A 274 -3.44 2.23 20.86
N LEU A 275 -3.83 1.32 19.95
CA LEU A 275 -4.53 0.09 20.31
C LEU A 275 -3.51 -0.95 20.82
N ASP A 276 -3.70 -1.51 22.02
CA ASP A 276 -2.72 -2.35 22.70
C ASP A 276 -3.24 -3.70 23.24
N ASP A 277 -4.35 -4.22 22.70
CA ASP A 277 -4.98 -5.47 23.15
C ASP A 277 -4.29 -6.73 22.60
N ASP A 278 -4.01 -6.77 21.29
CA ASP A 278 -3.43 -7.96 20.61
C ASP A 278 -2.57 -7.57 19.41
N ALA A 279 -1.25 -7.58 19.57
CA ALA A 279 -0.31 -7.18 18.54
C ALA A 279 -0.36 -8.07 17.30
N SER A 280 -0.83 -9.32 17.40
CA SER A 280 -0.96 -10.22 16.26
C SER A 280 -2.08 -9.82 15.31
N LYS A 281 -3.03 -9.00 15.79
CA LYS A 281 -4.19 -8.51 15.05
C LYS A 281 -4.15 -7.00 14.85
N GLN A 282 -3.67 -6.24 15.83
CA GLN A 282 -3.59 -4.78 15.81
C GLN A 282 -2.22 -4.25 15.37
N GLY A 283 -1.28 -5.14 15.05
CA GLY A 283 0.10 -4.78 14.73
C GLY A 283 0.92 -4.43 15.97
N LEU A 284 2.22 -4.21 15.77
CA LEU A 284 3.12 -3.77 16.82
C LEU A 284 2.52 -2.53 17.50
N TYR A 285 2.56 -2.49 18.82
CA TYR A 285 1.98 -1.37 19.57
C TYR A 285 2.82 -0.10 19.41
N PHE A 286 2.14 1.04 19.41
CA PHE A 286 2.80 2.34 19.53
C PHE A 286 2.96 2.71 20.99
N ASP A 287 4.10 3.30 21.34
CA ASP A 287 4.21 4.02 22.60
C ASP A 287 3.39 5.29 22.47
N SER A 288 2.26 5.37 23.17
CA SER A 288 1.32 6.49 23.13
C SER A 288 1.90 7.81 23.62
N GLU A 289 3.12 7.81 24.19
CA GLU A 289 3.83 9.02 24.60
C GLU A 289 4.89 9.50 23.58
N ALA A 290 5.07 8.79 22.45
CA ALA A 290 6.04 9.15 21.42
C ALA A 290 5.43 10.11 20.38
N ILE A 291 5.83 11.39 20.43
CA ILE A 291 5.38 12.51 19.56
C ILE A 291 5.48 12.20 18.05
N SER A 292 6.36 11.27 17.64
CA SER A 292 6.48 10.85 16.24
C SER A 292 5.30 10.01 15.72
N SER A 293 4.30 9.73 16.57
CA SER A 293 3.16 8.85 16.26
C SER A 293 1.82 9.58 16.12
N ASP A 294 1.84 10.91 16.12
CA ASP A 294 0.64 11.73 16.31
C ASP A 294 -0.07 12.07 14.98
N HIS A 295 0.46 11.66 13.81
CA HIS A 295 -0.08 12.06 12.51
C HIS A 295 -0.86 10.97 11.78
N ALA A 296 -2.14 11.24 11.45
CA ALA A 296 -2.95 10.36 10.59
C ALA A 296 -2.53 10.45 9.12
N PHE A 297 -2.14 11.66 8.71
CA PHE A 297 -1.73 11.99 7.36
C PHE A 297 -0.36 12.67 7.41
N GLU A 298 0.57 12.15 6.61
CA GLU A 298 1.84 12.80 6.30
C GLU A 298 1.69 13.53 4.96
N TYR A 299 1.78 14.86 5.00
CA TYR A 299 1.61 15.74 3.83
C TYR A 299 2.94 16.40 3.47
N ASP A 300 3.74 15.73 2.65
CA ASP A 300 5.01 16.30 2.20
C ASP A 300 4.94 16.88 0.79
N CYS A 301 4.05 16.35 -0.08
CA CYS A 301 3.76 16.94 -1.39
C CYS A 301 2.26 17.19 -1.60
N ASP A 302 1.94 18.34 -2.20
CA ASP A 302 0.59 18.72 -2.58
C ASP A 302 0.10 17.97 -3.84
N LEU A 303 -0.11 16.66 -3.69
CA LEU A 303 -0.50 15.74 -4.75
C LEU A 303 -2.00 15.86 -5.12
N ILE A 304 -2.83 16.29 -4.18
CA ILE A 304 -4.30 16.15 -4.20
C ILE A 304 -4.93 17.22 -5.09
N ASP A 305 -5.85 16.82 -5.97
CA ASP A 305 -6.79 17.75 -6.57
C ASP A 305 -7.82 18.20 -5.52
N HIS A 306 -7.64 19.40 -4.95
CA HIS A 306 -8.51 19.96 -3.90
C HIS A 306 -9.93 20.30 -4.37
N GLU A 307 -10.16 20.40 -5.68
CA GLU A 307 -11.49 20.69 -6.22
C GLU A 307 -12.28 19.40 -6.48
N ALA A 308 -11.60 18.35 -6.96
CA ALA A 308 -12.23 17.08 -7.33
C ALA A 308 -12.27 16.06 -6.17
N SER A 309 -11.22 16.00 -5.35
CA SER A 309 -11.09 14.96 -4.32
C SER A 309 -12.13 15.10 -3.21
N LEU A 310 -12.58 13.95 -2.71
CA LEU A 310 -13.55 13.83 -1.63
C LEU A 310 -12.98 12.97 -0.50
N PHE A 311 -12.91 13.55 0.69
CA PHE A 311 -12.55 12.86 1.93
C PHE A 311 -13.78 12.85 2.85
N SER A 312 -14.44 11.69 3.01
CA SER A 312 -15.69 11.57 3.78
C SER A 312 -15.79 10.32 4.65
N ASN A 313 -16.61 10.37 5.70
CA ASN A 313 -16.86 9.26 6.65
C ASN A 313 -15.60 8.59 7.24
N ASN A 314 -14.45 9.28 7.31
CA ASN A 314 -13.21 8.70 7.85
C ASN A 314 -13.13 8.88 9.37
N PHE A 315 -12.61 7.88 10.07
CA PHE A 315 -12.54 7.84 11.54
C PHE A 315 -11.08 7.78 11.99
N GLY A 316 -10.70 8.69 12.91
CA GLY A 316 -9.32 8.97 13.30
C GLY A 316 -9.14 9.20 14.81
N PHE A 317 -8.05 8.73 15.42
CA PHE A 317 -7.65 9.02 16.82
C PHE A 317 -6.26 9.66 16.92
N MET A 318 -5.91 10.49 15.95
CA MET A 318 -4.56 10.99 15.84
C MET A 318 -4.60 12.52 15.76
N ASP A 319 -3.57 13.09 16.34
CA ASP A 319 -3.57 14.38 17.03
C ASP A 319 -2.96 15.54 16.22
N SER A 320 -2.38 15.29 15.04
CA SER A 320 -1.93 16.42 14.23
C SER A 320 -1.71 16.06 12.78
N TYR A 321 -1.74 17.07 11.92
CA TYR A 321 -1.21 16.97 10.58
C TYR A 321 0.27 17.37 10.64
N ALA A 322 1.18 16.51 10.18
CA ALA A 322 2.51 16.97 9.81
C ALA A 322 2.45 17.36 8.33
N SER A 323 2.59 18.65 8.08
CA SER A 323 3.12 19.10 6.81
C SER A 323 4.62 19.28 7.00
N GLY A 324 5.43 18.61 6.18
CA GLY A 324 6.88 18.83 6.14
C GLY A 324 7.25 20.28 5.81
N ASP A 325 6.33 21.02 5.15
CA ASP A 325 6.56 22.37 4.64
C ASP A 325 5.53 23.37 5.15
N VAL A 326 6.02 24.27 6.01
CA VAL A 326 5.27 25.26 6.78
C VAL A 326 4.68 26.42 5.94
N GLU A 327 4.66 26.34 4.60
CA GLU A 327 4.48 27.52 3.74
C GLU A 327 3.15 27.65 2.98
N ASP A 328 2.31 26.63 2.82
CA ASP A 328 1.05 26.81 2.09
C ASP A 328 -0.19 26.86 3.01
N GLU A 329 -0.77 28.06 3.12
CA GLU A 329 -2.08 28.34 3.74
C GLU A 329 -3.27 27.64 3.02
N SER A 330 -2.99 26.85 1.98
CA SER A 330 -3.97 26.12 1.16
C SER A 330 -4.02 24.66 1.59
N TRP A 331 -4.43 24.43 2.83
CA TRP A 331 -4.60 23.09 3.38
C TRP A 331 -5.73 22.35 2.66
N VAL A 332 -5.58 21.02 2.57
CA VAL A 332 -6.74 20.14 2.44
C VAL A 332 -7.57 20.36 3.69
N ASP A 333 -8.57 21.23 3.60
CA ASP A 333 -9.71 21.13 4.50
C ASP A 333 -10.27 19.73 4.23
N ILE A 334 -9.96 18.75 5.08
CA ILE A 334 -10.73 17.51 5.16
C ILE A 334 -12.09 17.97 5.66
N ARG A 335 -12.86 18.56 4.75
CA ARG A 335 -14.11 19.25 5.02
C ARG A 335 -14.91 18.26 5.84
N GLN A 336 -15.51 18.71 6.93
CA GLN A 336 -16.40 17.93 7.80
C GLN A 336 -17.66 17.48 7.04
N LEU A 337 -17.49 16.72 5.96
CA LEU A 337 -18.52 16.25 5.08
C LEU A 337 -18.86 14.83 5.52
N ASN A 338 -20.11 14.67 5.94
CA ASN A 338 -20.71 13.39 6.28
C ASN A 338 -19.97 12.63 7.39
N GLY A 339 -19.81 13.23 8.57
CA GLY A 339 -19.44 12.46 9.76
C GLY A 339 -17.99 12.01 9.86
N ASN A 340 -17.05 12.63 9.11
CA ASN A 340 -15.67 12.75 9.59
C ASN A 340 -15.80 13.35 11.01
N GLY A 341 -15.55 12.58 12.07
CA GLY A 341 -15.49 13.15 13.42
C GLY A 341 -14.51 14.33 13.42
N ASP A 342 -14.68 15.30 14.32
CA ASP A 342 -13.67 16.35 14.49
C ASP A 342 -12.32 15.65 14.79
N PHE A 343 -11.32 15.80 13.91
CA PHE A 343 -9.95 15.48 14.27
C PHE A 343 -9.57 16.37 15.45
N ASP A 344 -9.00 15.76 16.49
CA ASP A 344 -8.69 16.46 17.72
C ASP A 344 -7.75 17.64 17.46
N SER A 345 -7.89 18.71 18.25
CA SER A 345 -7.09 19.93 18.09
C SER A 345 -6.13 20.17 19.26
N ASP A 346 -6.14 19.31 20.28
CA ASP A 346 -5.55 19.59 21.58
C ASP A 346 -4.23 18.90 21.93
N GLY A 347 -3.62 18.15 21.02
CA GLY A 347 -2.27 17.64 21.26
C GLY A 347 -2.22 16.27 21.96
N ALA A 348 -3.32 15.51 22.05
CA ALA A 348 -3.36 14.25 22.78
C ALA A 348 -4.13 13.10 22.10
N LEU A 349 -3.51 11.92 22.11
CA LEU A 349 -4.21 10.63 22.03
C LEU A 349 -5.22 10.59 23.20
N ASP A 350 -6.52 10.77 22.93
CA ASP A 350 -7.51 10.79 24.01
C ASP A 350 -7.72 9.38 24.58
N GLN A 351 -6.91 9.05 25.57
CA GLN A 351 -6.97 7.80 26.33
C GLN A 351 -8.18 7.75 27.28
N ASP A 352 -9.00 8.81 27.37
CA ASP A 352 -10.26 8.85 28.12
C ASP A 352 -11.32 9.75 27.44
N PRO A 353 -11.85 9.35 26.26
CA PRO A 353 -12.74 10.21 25.48
C PRO A 353 -14.05 10.55 26.22
N ALA A 354 -14.44 9.70 27.18
CA ALA A 354 -15.58 9.92 28.06
C ALA A 354 -15.39 11.10 29.05
N ALA A 355 -14.15 11.38 29.48
CA ALA A 355 -13.85 12.50 30.39
C ALA A 355 -13.75 13.84 29.67
N ASN A 356 -13.42 13.85 28.37
CA ASN A 356 -13.24 15.06 27.57
C ASN A 356 -14.46 15.44 26.72
N GLY A 357 -15.56 14.69 26.84
CA GLY A 357 -16.80 14.98 26.11
C GLY A 357 -16.71 14.70 24.60
N LYS A 358 -15.74 13.90 24.18
CA LYS A 358 -15.50 13.47 22.80
C LYS A 358 -16.19 12.12 22.58
N GLU A 359 -16.59 11.82 21.34
CA GLU A 359 -17.16 10.50 21.03
C GLU A 359 -16.06 9.45 21.21
N VAL A 360 -16.22 8.51 22.14
CA VAL A 360 -15.41 7.28 22.20
C VAL A 360 -15.81 6.45 20.97
N PRO A 361 -14.92 6.19 20.01
CA PRO A 361 -15.19 5.26 18.93
C PRO A 361 -15.47 3.88 19.51
N GLU A 362 -16.63 3.36 19.13
CA GLU A 362 -17.07 2.06 19.58
C GLU A 362 -16.30 1.03 18.74
N PHE A 363 -15.13 0.60 19.22
CA PHE A 363 -14.44 -0.52 18.61
C PHE A 363 -15.03 -1.84 19.11
N THR A 364 -15.13 -2.80 18.20
CA THR A 364 -15.38 -4.19 18.55
C THR A 364 -14.35 -5.09 17.88
N THR A 365 -14.13 -6.24 18.47
CA THR A 365 -13.40 -7.33 17.82
C THR A 365 -14.37 -8.11 16.96
N ALA A 366 -14.14 -8.10 15.66
CA ALA A 366 -14.88 -8.89 14.69
C ALA A 366 -14.73 -10.40 14.96
N ALA A 367 -15.60 -11.22 14.36
CA ALA A 367 -15.55 -12.68 14.51
C ALA A 367 -14.22 -13.31 14.04
N ASN A 368 -13.52 -12.65 13.12
CA ASN A 368 -12.19 -13.03 12.63
C ASN A 368 -11.04 -12.60 13.57
N GLY A 369 -11.35 -11.92 14.67
CA GLY A 369 -10.38 -11.42 15.65
C GLY A 369 -9.76 -10.06 15.32
N LEU A 370 -10.11 -9.45 14.19
CA LEU A 370 -9.61 -8.12 13.80
C LEU A 370 -10.48 -7.00 14.39
N VAL A 371 -9.94 -5.78 14.41
CA VAL A 371 -10.66 -4.60 14.91
C VAL A 371 -11.61 -4.06 13.83
N GLU A 372 -12.83 -3.73 14.22
CA GLU A 372 -13.82 -3.03 13.41
C GLU A 372 -14.55 -1.98 14.25
N THR A 373 -15.27 -1.08 13.59
CA THR A 373 -16.21 -0.18 14.27
C THR A 373 -17.51 -0.90 14.59
N ASP A 374 -18.15 -0.56 15.70
CA ASP A 374 -19.45 -1.09 16.09
C ASP A 374 -20.48 -0.68 15.04
N SER A 375 -21.14 -1.68 14.46
CA SER A 375 -22.19 -1.50 13.45
C SER A 375 -23.38 -0.64 13.89
N SER A 376 -23.53 -0.41 15.20
CA SER A 376 -24.58 0.42 15.80
C SER A 376 -24.13 1.83 16.17
N GLY A 377 -22.82 2.10 16.13
CA GLY A 377 -22.24 3.40 16.41
C GLY A 377 -22.38 4.38 15.26
N ALA A 378 -22.16 5.67 15.53
CA ALA A 378 -22.13 6.72 14.50
C ALA A 378 -21.03 6.50 13.43
N GLN A 379 -20.09 5.59 13.73
CA GLN A 379 -18.85 5.36 12.99
C GLN A 379 -18.81 4.00 12.24
N ALA A 380 -19.96 3.33 12.11
CA ALA A 380 -20.18 1.94 11.68
C ALA A 380 -19.74 1.53 10.25
N VAL A 381 -19.03 2.39 9.51
CA VAL A 381 -18.79 2.19 8.07
C VAL A 381 -17.40 1.60 7.79
N ALA A 382 -16.44 1.76 8.70
CA ALA A 382 -15.05 1.32 8.53
C ALA A 382 -14.73 0.07 9.36
N GLY A 383 -14.11 -0.97 8.79
CA GLY A 383 -13.65 -2.10 9.59
C GLY A 383 -13.31 -3.38 8.82
N ALA A 384 -12.66 -4.31 9.52
CA ALA A 384 -12.14 -5.59 9.03
C ALA A 384 -13.20 -6.63 8.62
N LYS A 385 -14.34 -6.21 8.09
CA LYS A 385 -15.52 -7.05 7.88
C LYS A 385 -15.28 -8.03 6.74
N GLY A 386 -15.59 -9.31 6.99
CA GLY A 386 -15.46 -10.39 6.01
C GLY A 386 -14.01 -10.76 5.68
N LEU A 387 -13.03 -10.21 6.41
CA LEU A 387 -11.63 -10.54 6.22
C LEU A 387 -11.31 -11.87 6.89
N TYR A 388 -10.50 -12.71 6.25
CA TYR A 388 -10.01 -13.95 6.83
C TYR A 388 -8.50 -13.87 7.02
N TYR A 389 -8.05 -13.95 8.28
CA TYR A 389 -6.62 -14.06 8.59
C TYR A 389 -6.15 -15.47 8.23
N ILE A 390 -5.41 -15.60 7.14
CA ILE A 390 -4.91 -16.88 6.65
C ILE A 390 -3.81 -17.37 7.59
N GLU A 391 -3.94 -18.58 8.13
CA GLU A 391 -2.86 -19.22 8.87
C GLU A 391 -1.93 -19.97 7.92
N ALA A 392 -0.66 -20.17 8.31
CA ALA A 392 0.29 -20.91 7.49
C ALA A 392 -0.18 -22.34 7.15
N SER A 393 -1.02 -22.95 8.00
CA SER A 393 -1.63 -24.26 7.77
C SER A 393 -2.76 -24.27 6.73
N ASP A 394 -3.33 -23.12 6.39
CA ASP A 394 -4.44 -23.00 5.44
C ASP A 394 -3.95 -23.07 3.99
N VAL A 395 -2.67 -22.79 3.74
CA VAL A 395 -2.11 -22.64 2.40
C VAL A 395 -0.81 -23.42 2.23
N GLY A 396 -0.27 -23.42 1.02
CA GLY A 396 0.93 -24.16 0.69
C GLY A 396 0.68 -25.65 0.44
N VAL A 397 1.77 -26.42 0.40
CA VAL A 397 1.74 -27.82 -0.05
C VAL A 397 0.85 -28.69 0.84
N GLY A 398 -0.09 -29.40 0.22
CA GLY A 398 -1.00 -30.31 0.92
C GLY A 398 -2.19 -29.64 1.63
N SER A 399 -2.30 -28.31 1.58
CA SER A 399 -3.47 -27.59 2.06
C SER A 399 -4.74 -27.96 1.28
N THR A 400 -5.88 -27.93 1.96
CA THR A 400 -7.21 -28.15 1.35
C THR A 400 -8.19 -27.03 1.65
N TRP A 401 -7.77 -26.02 2.42
CA TRP A 401 -8.59 -24.86 2.72
C TRP A 401 -8.90 -24.09 1.44
N VAL A 402 -10.10 -23.54 1.40
CA VAL A 402 -10.64 -22.72 0.31
C VAL A 402 -11.32 -21.55 0.99
N ALA A 403 -11.03 -20.35 0.52
CA ALA A 403 -11.74 -19.16 0.99
C ALA A 403 -13.23 -19.36 0.71
N THR A 404 -14.05 -19.34 1.76
CA THR A 404 -15.49 -19.22 1.59
C THR A 404 -15.79 -17.78 1.24
N ASN A 405 -16.62 -17.55 0.22
CA ASN A 405 -17.14 -16.21 -0.03
C ASN A 405 -17.84 -15.74 1.26
N GLU A 406 -17.22 -14.88 2.04
CA GLU A 406 -17.84 -14.19 3.17
C GLU A 406 -18.63 -12.98 2.66
#